data_AF-A0A8X6PDL6-F1
#
_entry.id   AF-A0A8X6PDL6-F1
#
_cell.length_a   1.000
_cell.length_b   1.000
_cell.length_c   1.000
_cell.angle_alpha   90.00
_cell.angle_beta   90.00
_cell.angle_gamma   90.00
#
_symmetry.space_group_name_H-M   'P 1'
#
loop_
_entity.id
_entity.type
_entity.pdbx_description
1 polymer ?
#
loop_
_entity_poly.entity_id
_entity_poly.type
_entity_poly.pdbx_seq_one_letter_code
_entity_poly.pdbx_strand_id
1 'polypeptide(L)'
;MRELDQESKNARVWMFYVEPESGRMISILRNVQKNTLIDCYASGDDSLIDVIKQTVPEPNITVVDKAKMDNLIGICTYAKQNGHLYEEDGEDVWEQFGVFSSFFIYPGTKWCGAGNVSNNYDDLGPQVETDMCCRDHDHCEDNIEGRESKHGLDNNSPFTKSHCDCDNKFYDCLNLAGTRTSHRVGRLFFNFLQMQCFRQDYPVTGCKRYKG
;
A
#
# COMPACT_ATOMS: atom_id res chain seq x y z
N MET A 1 -11.38 -32.95 9.09
CA MET A 1 -10.49 -32.03 8.32
C MET A 1 -11.23 -30.80 7.81
N ARG A 2 -12.38 -30.91 7.12
CA ARG A 2 -13.15 -29.74 6.65
C ARG A 2 -13.77 -28.87 7.76
N GLU A 3 -14.22 -29.46 8.87
CA GLU A 3 -14.81 -28.70 9.99
C GLU A 3 -13.76 -27.93 10.82
N LEU A 4 -12.59 -28.53 11.07
CA LEU A 4 -11.46 -27.88 11.77
C LEU A 4 -10.89 -26.69 10.98
N ASP A 5 -10.97 -26.73 9.65
CA ASP A 5 -10.54 -25.64 8.78
C ASP A 5 -11.54 -24.48 8.81
N GLN A 6 -12.85 -24.78 8.85
CA GLN A 6 -13.92 -23.79 9.00
C GLN A 6 -13.90 -23.11 10.38
N GLU A 7 -13.65 -23.84 11.46
CA GLU A 7 -13.46 -23.26 12.80
C GLU A 7 -12.21 -22.38 12.88
N SER A 8 -11.12 -22.79 12.21
CA SER A 8 -9.89 -21.99 12.11
C SER A 8 -10.10 -20.68 11.34
N LYS A 9 -10.95 -20.67 10.30
CA LYS A 9 -11.37 -19.45 9.59
C LYS A 9 -12.27 -18.54 10.44
N ASN A 10 -13.24 -19.10 11.16
CA ASN A 10 -14.13 -18.33 12.05
C ASN A 10 -13.41 -17.67 13.25
N ALA A 11 -12.19 -18.09 13.56
CA ALA A 11 -11.35 -17.51 14.60
C ALA A 11 -10.45 -16.36 14.11
N ARG A 12 -10.57 -15.93 12.85
CA ARG A 12 -9.79 -14.84 12.28
C ARG A 12 -10.39 -13.50 12.66
N VAL A 13 -9.57 -12.62 13.22
CA VAL A 13 -9.98 -11.27 13.62
C VAL A 13 -8.97 -10.26 13.10
N TRP A 14 -9.49 -9.21 12.47
CA TRP A 14 -8.74 -8.03 12.07
C TRP A 14 -8.69 -7.03 13.23
N MET A 15 -7.48 -6.61 13.57
CA MET A 15 -7.20 -5.55 14.53
C MET A 15 -6.48 -4.41 13.83
N PHE A 16 -6.88 -3.18 14.10
CA PHE A 16 -6.34 -1.99 13.46
C PHE A 16 -5.70 -1.10 14.51
N TYR A 17 -4.47 -0.69 14.26
CA TYR A 17 -3.75 0.27 15.10
C TYR A 17 -3.54 1.53 14.29
N VAL A 18 -3.95 2.68 14.83
CA VAL A 18 -3.91 3.97 14.13
C VAL A 18 -3.07 4.95 14.93
N GLU A 19 -2.19 5.67 14.26
CA GLU A 19 -1.45 6.81 14.79
C GLU A 19 -1.96 8.08 14.09
N PRO A 20 -2.89 8.82 14.72
CA PRO A 20 -3.58 9.93 14.07
C PRO A 20 -2.66 11.10 13.68
N GLU A 21 -1.60 11.36 14.44
CA GLU A 21 -0.72 12.51 14.21
C GLU A 21 0.05 12.42 12.89
N SER A 22 0.41 11.21 12.48
CA SER A 22 1.22 10.95 11.30
C SER A 22 0.42 10.35 10.14
N GLY A 23 -0.90 10.13 10.29
CA GLY A 23 -1.73 9.50 9.26
C GLY A 23 -1.34 8.04 8.98
N ARG A 24 -0.87 7.30 9.99
CA ARG A 24 -0.36 5.92 9.81
C ARG A 24 -1.28 4.91 10.44
N MET A 25 -1.38 3.75 9.81
CA MET A 25 -2.13 2.61 10.33
C MET A 25 -1.38 1.30 10.06
N ILE A 26 -1.56 0.35 10.98
CA ILE A 26 -1.23 -1.04 10.73
C ILE A 26 -2.43 -1.95 11.04
N SER A 27 -2.81 -2.73 10.04
CA SER A 27 -3.83 -3.76 10.12
C SER A 27 -3.16 -5.09 10.46
N ILE A 28 -3.70 -5.84 11.39
CA ILE A 28 -3.14 -7.11 11.87
C ILE A 28 -4.24 -8.18 11.85
N LEU A 29 -4.01 -9.25 11.11
CA LEU A 29 -4.87 -10.43 11.06
C LEU A 29 -4.33 -11.48 12.04
N ARG A 30 -5.15 -11.91 13.00
CA ARG A 30 -4.79 -12.94 13.98
C ARG A 30 -5.79 -14.07 14.01
N ASN A 31 -5.30 -15.26 14.34
CA ASN A 31 -6.16 -16.32 14.82
C ASN A 31 -6.26 -16.21 16.35
N VAL A 32 -7.43 -15.84 16.87
CA VAL A 32 -7.60 -15.62 18.32
C VAL A 32 -7.60 -16.92 19.13
N GLN A 33 -7.96 -18.05 18.54
CA GLN A 33 -7.95 -19.34 19.21
C GLN A 33 -6.52 -19.88 19.37
N LYS A 34 -5.69 -19.74 18.34
CA LYS A 34 -4.29 -20.20 18.33
C LYS A 34 -3.32 -19.15 18.88
N ASN A 35 -3.79 -17.93 19.14
CA ASN A 35 -2.98 -16.77 19.51
C ASN A 35 -1.78 -16.56 18.56
N THR A 36 -2.03 -16.66 17.25
CA THR A 36 -1.00 -16.56 16.20
C THR A 36 -1.25 -15.36 15.30
N LEU A 37 -0.17 -14.71 14.89
CA LEU A 37 -0.18 -13.69 13.85
C LEU A 37 -0.27 -14.39 12.49
N ILE A 38 -1.32 -14.09 11.73
CA ILE A 38 -1.51 -14.63 10.38
C ILE A 38 -0.80 -13.69 9.40
N ASP A 39 -1.22 -12.43 9.38
CA ASP A 39 -0.62 -11.41 8.51
C ASP A 39 -0.78 -9.99 9.09
N CYS A 40 -0.12 -9.01 8.47
CA CYS A 40 -0.17 -7.60 8.82
C CYS A 40 0.06 -6.71 7.61
N TYR A 41 -0.46 -5.48 7.62
CA TYR A 41 -0.36 -4.52 6.50
C TYR A 41 -0.25 -3.11 7.04
N ALA A 42 0.74 -2.36 6.57
CA ALA A 42 0.89 -0.94 6.90
C ALA A 42 0.21 -0.08 5.82
N SER A 43 -0.35 1.05 6.22
CA SER A 43 -0.94 2.06 5.34
C SER A 43 -0.57 3.46 5.83
N GLY A 44 -0.29 4.36 4.90
CA GLY A 44 -0.13 5.80 5.14
C GLY A 44 -1.23 6.64 4.48
N ASP A 45 -2.32 6.00 4.04
CA ASP A 45 -3.40 6.65 3.31
C ASP A 45 -4.53 7.08 4.26
N ASP A 46 -4.71 8.38 4.42
CA ASP A 46 -5.74 8.95 5.30
C ASP A 46 -7.16 8.56 4.86
N SER A 47 -7.41 8.43 3.55
CA SER A 47 -8.72 8.02 3.04
C SER A 47 -9.09 6.61 3.49
N LEU A 48 -8.16 5.66 3.41
CA LEU A 48 -8.34 4.30 3.90
C LEU A 48 -8.53 4.31 5.42
N ILE A 49 -7.71 5.07 6.15
CA ILE A 49 -7.81 5.17 7.61
C ILE A 49 -9.20 5.67 8.03
N ASP A 50 -9.74 6.66 7.35
CA ASP A 50 -11.07 7.19 7.63
C ASP A 50 -12.18 6.20 7.29
N VAL A 51 -12.05 5.46 6.17
CA VAL A 51 -12.97 4.36 5.85
C VAL A 51 -12.94 3.30 6.94
N ILE A 52 -11.76 2.91 7.44
CA ILE A 52 -11.63 1.92 8.51
C ILE A 52 -12.28 2.42 9.81
N LYS A 53 -12.03 3.66 10.21
CA LYS A 53 -12.67 4.25 11.40
C LYS A 53 -14.20 4.26 11.32
N GLN A 54 -14.77 4.41 10.13
CA GLN A 54 -16.23 4.45 9.94
C GLN A 54 -16.87 3.06 9.84
N THR A 55 -16.13 2.07 9.33
CA THR A 55 -16.68 0.75 9.00
C THR A 55 -16.37 -0.32 10.05
N VAL A 56 -15.25 -0.18 10.77
CA VAL A 56 -14.79 -1.16 11.74
C VAL A 56 -15.27 -0.79 13.14
N PRO A 57 -15.82 -1.74 13.93
CA PRO A 57 -16.20 -1.48 15.31
C PRO A 57 -15.01 -1.04 16.16
N GLU A 58 -15.21 0.00 16.98
CA GLU A 58 -14.25 0.52 17.98
C GLU A 58 -13.45 -0.54 18.77
N PRO A 59 -14.01 -1.69 19.25
CA PRO A 59 -13.19 -2.69 19.96
C PRO A 59 -12.04 -3.28 19.12
N ASN A 60 -12.10 -3.15 17.79
CA ASN A 60 -11.07 -3.62 16.87
C ASN A 60 -10.12 -2.50 16.42
N ILE A 61 -10.31 -1.26 16.88
CA ILE A 61 -9.47 -0.11 16.56
C ILE A 61 -8.73 0.32 17.83
N THR A 62 -7.42 0.53 17.74
CA THR A 62 -6.59 0.99 18.84
C THR A 62 -5.76 2.18 18.41
N VAL A 63 -5.91 3.31 19.09
CA VAL A 63 -5.04 4.47 18.89
C VAL A 63 -3.69 4.20 19.58
N VAL A 64 -2.59 4.44 18.87
CA VAL A 64 -1.22 4.25 19.36
C VAL A 64 -0.36 5.49 19.10
N ASP A 65 0.69 5.64 19.90
CA ASP A 65 1.72 6.66 19.66
C ASP A 65 2.70 6.27 18.55
N LYS A 66 3.51 7.24 18.14
CA LYS A 66 4.53 7.12 17.10
C LYS A 66 5.52 5.98 17.33
N ALA A 67 6.05 5.87 18.55
CA ALA A 67 7.06 4.86 18.88
C ALA A 67 6.48 3.45 18.80
N LYS A 68 5.23 3.29 19.24
CA LYS A 68 4.51 2.02 19.15
C LYS A 68 4.14 1.69 17.71
N MET A 69 3.73 2.67 16.91
CA MET A 69 3.48 2.46 15.48
C MET A 69 4.75 2.00 14.75
N ASP A 70 5.88 2.68 14.97
CA ASP A 70 7.18 2.31 14.39
C ASP A 70 7.58 0.88 14.75
N ASN A 71 7.36 0.49 16.01
CA ASN A 71 7.62 -0.88 16.48
C ASN A 71 6.74 -1.90 15.75
N LEU A 72 5.43 -1.63 15.64
CA LEU A 72 4.49 -2.53 14.97
C LEU A 72 4.82 -2.69 13.47
N ILE A 73 5.12 -1.60 12.77
CA ILE A 73 5.56 -1.62 11.37
C ILE A 73 6.87 -2.41 11.23
N GLY A 74 7.82 -2.23 12.14
CA GLY A 74 9.09 -2.95 12.18
C GLY A 74 8.89 -4.46 12.37
N ILE A 75 8.06 -4.88 13.33
CA ILE A 75 7.72 -6.30 13.55
C ILE A 75 7.07 -6.90 12.31
N CYS A 76 6.11 -6.19 11.72
CA CYS A 76 5.42 -6.66 10.53
C CYS A 76 6.38 -6.85 9.34
N THR A 77 7.23 -5.85 9.10
CA THR A 77 8.25 -5.90 8.06
C THR A 77 9.20 -7.07 8.26
N TYR A 78 9.73 -7.24 9.48
CA TYR A 78 10.61 -8.34 9.82
C TYR A 78 9.92 -9.69 9.59
N ALA A 79 8.68 -9.86 10.05
CA ALA A 79 7.96 -11.11 9.90
C ALA A 79 7.69 -11.47 8.44
N LYS A 80 7.29 -10.49 7.61
CA LYS A 80 7.09 -10.69 6.16
C LYS A 80 8.38 -11.05 5.43
N GLN A 81 9.48 -10.36 5.74
CA GLN A 81 10.74 -10.60 5.04
C GLN A 81 11.38 -11.96 5.38
N ASN A 82 11.11 -12.49 6.57
CA ASN A 82 11.67 -13.76 7.02
C ASN A 82 10.70 -14.96 6.84
N GLY A 83 9.56 -14.77 6.17
CA GLY A 83 8.59 -15.84 5.95
C GLY A 83 7.96 -16.37 7.23
N HIS A 84 7.85 -15.54 8.27
CA HIS A 84 7.23 -15.89 9.55
C HIS A 84 5.73 -15.68 9.58
N LEU A 85 5.16 -15.05 8.54
CA LEU A 85 3.72 -14.93 8.37
C LEU A 85 3.25 -16.10 7.52
N TYR A 86 2.12 -16.69 7.92
CA TYR A 86 1.51 -17.77 7.16
C TYR A 86 1.05 -17.17 5.84
N GLU A 87 1.74 -17.51 4.74
CA GLU A 87 1.29 -17.21 3.39
C GLU A 87 0.01 -18.02 3.14
N GLU A 88 -1.12 -17.46 3.55
CA GLU A 88 -2.33 -17.64 2.76
C GLU A 88 -2.17 -16.82 1.49
N ASP A 89 -2.68 -17.34 0.39
CA ASP A 89 -2.58 -16.86 -0.99
C ASP A 89 -3.14 -15.45 -1.25
N GLY A 90 -3.37 -14.67 -0.19
CA GLY A 90 -3.92 -13.33 -0.24
C GLY A 90 -5.44 -13.30 -0.44
N GLU A 91 -6.12 -14.45 -0.49
CA GLU A 91 -7.59 -14.52 -0.63
C GLU A 91 -8.30 -13.69 0.44
N ASP A 92 -7.99 -13.90 1.72
CA ASP A 92 -8.60 -13.16 2.84
C ASP A 92 -8.45 -11.63 2.72
N VAL A 93 -7.35 -11.17 2.12
CA VAL A 93 -7.02 -9.75 2.02
C VAL A 93 -7.71 -9.13 0.82
N TRP A 94 -7.81 -9.87 -0.29
CA TRP A 94 -8.66 -9.49 -1.41
C TRP A 94 -10.15 -9.56 -1.05
N GLU A 95 -10.59 -10.51 -0.22
CA GLU A 95 -11.97 -10.56 0.27
C GLU A 95 -12.29 -9.38 1.20
N GLN A 96 -11.40 -9.06 2.13
CA GLN A 96 -11.62 -8.00 3.11
C GLN A 96 -11.46 -6.60 2.51
N PHE A 97 -10.43 -6.39 1.68
CA PHE A 97 -10.06 -5.07 1.18
C PHE A 97 -10.21 -4.94 -0.34
N GLY A 98 -10.36 -6.01 -1.11
CA GLY A 98 -10.52 -5.94 -2.56
C GLY A 98 -9.41 -5.15 -3.25
N VAL A 99 -9.82 -4.24 -4.14
CA VAL A 99 -8.89 -3.28 -4.77
C VAL A 99 -8.20 -2.38 -3.76
N PHE A 100 -8.72 -2.22 -2.53
CA PHE A 100 -8.06 -1.44 -1.49
C PHE A 100 -6.77 -2.10 -0.96
N SER A 101 -6.51 -3.37 -1.27
CA SER A 101 -5.23 -4.01 -0.97
C SER A 101 -4.03 -3.28 -1.60
N SER A 102 -4.23 -2.53 -2.69
CA SER A 102 -3.19 -1.72 -3.31
C SER A 102 -2.88 -0.41 -2.57
N PHE A 103 -3.62 -0.08 -1.52
CA PHE A 103 -3.30 1.05 -0.63
C PHE A 103 -2.25 0.67 0.43
N PHE A 104 -1.94 -0.62 0.59
CA PHE A 104 -0.95 -1.04 1.56
C PHE A 104 0.48 -0.79 1.09
N ILE A 105 1.33 -0.42 2.05
CA ILE A 105 2.76 -0.27 1.84
C ILE A 105 3.38 -1.63 1.55
N TYR A 106 4.16 -1.69 0.47
CA TYR A 106 4.83 -2.90 0.06
C TYR A 106 5.81 -3.38 1.14
N PRO A 107 5.83 -4.67 1.49
CA PRO A 107 6.67 -5.18 2.58
C PRO A 107 8.16 -4.84 2.41
N GLY A 108 8.76 -4.24 3.45
CA GLY A 108 10.17 -3.83 3.43
C GLY A 108 10.42 -2.44 2.83
N THR A 109 9.38 -1.71 2.48
CA THR A 109 9.42 -0.32 2.02
C THR A 109 8.63 0.56 2.99
N LYS A 110 8.80 1.87 2.92
CA LYS A 110 7.99 2.85 3.67
C LYS A 110 7.20 3.78 2.76
N TRP A 111 7.56 3.85 1.49
CA TRP A 111 7.03 4.78 0.49
C TRP A 111 6.27 4.07 -0.65
N CYS A 112 6.43 2.75 -0.83
CA CYS A 112 5.77 2.06 -1.94
C CYS A 112 4.34 1.64 -1.59
N GLY A 113 3.38 2.57 -1.65
CA GLY A 113 1.95 2.30 -1.48
C GLY A 113 1.14 3.58 -1.57
N ALA A 114 -0.06 3.61 -0.99
CA ALA A 114 -0.82 4.85 -0.89
C ALA A 114 -0.37 5.63 0.36
N GLY A 115 0.01 6.89 0.17
CA GLY A 115 0.74 7.67 1.16
C GLY A 115 2.08 7.02 1.50
N ASN A 116 2.58 7.26 2.72
CA ASN A 116 3.79 6.62 3.21
C ASN A 116 3.72 6.44 4.74
N VAL A 117 4.54 5.53 5.26
CA VAL A 117 4.67 5.31 6.72
C VAL A 117 6.01 5.79 7.25
N SER A 118 6.70 6.64 6.50
CA SER A 118 7.99 7.20 6.85
C SER A 118 7.88 8.22 7.98
N ASN A 119 8.93 8.32 8.79
CA ASN A 119 9.03 9.36 9.82
C ASN A 119 9.55 10.70 9.28
N ASN A 120 10.24 10.67 8.14
CA ASN A 120 10.82 11.79 7.42
C ASN A 120 11.34 11.33 6.06
N TYR A 121 11.78 12.26 5.21
CA TYR A 121 12.28 12.00 3.87
C TYR A 121 13.38 10.92 3.78
N ASP A 122 14.29 10.86 4.75
CA ASP A 122 15.41 9.91 4.75
C ASP A 122 15.05 8.56 5.39
N ASP A 123 13.84 8.42 5.92
CA ASP A 123 13.38 7.20 6.56
C ASP A 123 12.93 6.17 5.53
N LEU A 124 13.87 5.32 5.15
CA LEU A 124 13.67 4.23 4.19
C LEU A 124 13.56 2.87 4.89
N GLY A 125 12.82 1.96 4.28
CA GLY A 125 12.76 0.56 4.64
C GLY A 125 13.98 -0.24 4.18
N PRO A 126 14.08 -1.51 4.59
CA PRO A 126 15.21 -2.39 4.25
C PRO A 126 15.35 -2.68 2.74
N GLN A 127 14.33 -2.46 1.92
CA GLN A 127 14.38 -2.57 0.45
C GLN A 127 14.79 -1.22 -0.16
N VAL A 128 15.93 -0.69 0.29
CA VAL A 128 16.37 0.71 0.12
C VAL A 128 16.27 1.18 -1.33
N GLU A 129 16.79 0.43 -2.29
CA GLU A 129 16.82 0.83 -3.70
C GLU A 129 15.41 0.95 -4.30
N THR A 130 14.50 0.06 -3.89
CA THR A 130 13.10 0.13 -4.34
C THR A 130 12.37 1.29 -3.68
N ASP A 131 12.61 1.46 -2.37
CA ASP A 131 11.91 2.44 -1.56
C ASP A 131 12.29 3.87 -1.94
N MET A 132 13.55 4.10 -2.32
CA MET A 132 14.00 5.37 -2.91
C MET A 132 13.23 5.73 -4.17
N CYS A 133 12.94 4.76 -5.06
CA CYS A 133 12.17 5.01 -6.26
C CYS A 133 10.74 5.47 -5.94
N CYS A 134 10.10 4.86 -4.94
CA CYS A 134 8.76 5.22 -4.50
C CYS A 134 8.75 6.59 -3.81
N ARG A 135 9.71 6.85 -2.93
CA ARG A 135 9.86 8.18 -2.29
C ARG A 135 10.02 9.28 -3.33
N ASP A 136 10.89 9.08 -4.33
CA ASP A 136 11.10 10.05 -5.40
C ASP A 136 9.83 10.26 -6.25
N HIS A 137 8.99 9.24 -6.40
CA HIS A 137 7.72 9.30 -7.12
C HIS A 137 6.64 10.05 -6.33
N ASP A 138 6.54 9.80 -5.02
CA ASP A 138 5.64 10.51 -4.10
C ASP A 138 5.89 12.02 -4.08
N HIS A 139 7.14 12.44 -4.33
CA HIS A 139 7.53 13.85 -4.40
C HIS A 139 7.44 14.44 -5.81
N CYS A 140 6.61 13.88 -6.68
CA CYS A 140 6.34 14.47 -7.99
C CYS A 140 5.75 15.88 -7.85
N GLU A 141 6.43 16.89 -8.40
CA GLU A 141 6.04 18.31 -8.30
C GLU A 141 4.66 18.60 -8.90
N ASP A 142 4.26 17.83 -9.92
CA ASP A 142 2.96 17.96 -10.56
C ASP A 142 2.17 16.66 -10.47
N ASN A 143 1.20 16.66 -9.56
CA ASN A 143 0.24 15.59 -9.37
C ASN A 143 -1.20 16.15 -9.25
N ILE A 144 -2.17 15.25 -9.36
CA ILE A 144 -3.58 15.48 -9.06
C ILE A 144 -3.97 14.45 -8.01
N GLU A 145 -4.26 14.90 -6.79
CA GLU A 145 -4.64 14.02 -5.69
C GLU A 145 -5.95 13.26 -6.02
N GLY A 146 -6.20 12.18 -5.28
CA GLY A 146 -7.44 11.43 -5.41
C GLY A 146 -8.65 12.34 -5.17
N ARG A 147 -9.67 12.22 -6.03
CA ARG A 147 -10.90 13.02 -5.95
C ARG A 147 -10.75 14.52 -6.21
N GLU A 148 -9.59 14.98 -6.67
CA GLU A 148 -9.35 16.40 -7.00
C GLU A 148 -9.40 16.69 -8.50
N SER A 149 -9.45 17.99 -8.82
CA SER A 149 -9.43 18.49 -10.20
C SER A 149 -8.29 19.49 -10.39
N LYS A 150 -7.48 19.29 -11.44
CA LYS A 150 -6.36 20.18 -11.79
C LYS A 150 -6.13 20.14 -13.29
N HIS A 151 -5.61 21.23 -13.86
CA HIS A 151 -5.33 21.34 -15.31
C HIS A 151 -6.57 21.12 -16.22
N GLY A 152 -7.77 21.32 -15.68
CA GLY A 152 -9.02 21.00 -16.39
C GLY A 152 -9.32 19.51 -16.52
N LEU A 153 -8.66 18.67 -15.72
CA LEU A 153 -8.87 17.22 -15.62
C LEU A 153 -9.45 16.88 -14.24
N ASP A 154 -10.36 15.91 -14.19
CA ASP A 154 -10.93 15.38 -12.96
C ASP A 154 -10.32 14.02 -12.62
N ASN A 155 -9.69 13.90 -11.44
CA ASN A 155 -9.21 12.63 -10.93
C ASN A 155 -10.30 11.90 -10.14
N ASN A 156 -11.18 11.20 -10.85
CA ASN A 156 -12.23 10.38 -10.23
C ASN A 156 -11.71 9.12 -9.52
N SER A 157 -10.40 8.84 -9.57
CA SER A 157 -9.76 7.76 -8.83
C SER A 157 -9.56 8.17 -7.36
N PRO A 158 -9.56 7.22 -6.40
CA PRO A 158 -9.05 7.52 -5.06
C PRO A 158 -7.52 7.62 -5.02
N PHE A 159 -6.81 7.14 -6.05
CA PHE A 159 -5.36 7.22 -6.12
C PHE A 159 -4.89 8.52 -6.78
N THR A 160 -3.77 9.06 -6.29
CA THR A 160 -3.05 10.17 -6.92
C THR A 160 -2.62 9.82 -8.33
N LYS A 161 -2.83 10.76 -9.26
CA LYS A 161 -2.28 10.71 -10.63
C LYS A 161 -1.09 11.64 -10.70
N SER A 162 0.07 11.13 -11.10
CA SER A 162 1.28 11.92 -11.27
C SER A 162 1.48 12.34 -12.73
N HIS A 163 2.32 13.36 -12.96
CA HIS A 163 2.74 13.71 -14.31
C HIS A 163 3.47 12.53 -14.98
N CYS A 164 3.28 12.34 -16.29
CA CYS A 164 3.84 11.18 -17.00
C CYS A 164 5.37 11.09 -16.94
N ASP A 165 6.06 12.22 -16.77
CA ASP A 165 7.52 12.22 -16.60
C ASP A 165 7.95 11.60 -15.27
N CYS A 166 7.17 11.78 -14.20
CA CYS A 166 7.39 11.13 -12.91
C CYS A 166 7.18 9.62 -13.02
N ASP A 167 6.12 9.18 -13.69
CA ASP A 167 5.84 7.75 -13.91
C ASP A 167 6.93 7.09 -14.79
N ASN A 168 7.44 7.79 -15.81
CA ASN A 168 8.56 7.30 -16.62
C ASN A 168 9.85 7.20 -15.80
N LYS A 169 10.19 8.23 -15.01
CA LYS A 169 11.35 8.21 -14.11
C LYS A 169 11.21 7.09 -13.08
N PHE A 170 10.01 6.86 -12.56
CA PHE A 170 9.72 5.78 -11.63
C PHE A 170 9.94 4.40 -12.26
N TYR A 171 9.43 4.19 -13.49
CA TYR A 171 9.67 2.98 -14.27
C TYR A 171 11.17 2.71 -14.45
N ASP A 172 11.93 3.71 -14.88
CA ASP A 172 13.37 3.59 -15.10
C ASP A 172 14.13 3.32 -13.79
N CYS A 173 13.75 4.00 -12.70
CA CYS A 173 14.33 3.77 -11.38
C CYS A 173 14.12 2.34 -10.90
N LEU A 174 12.90 1.80 -11.00
CA LEU A 174 12.59 0.43 -10.57
C LEU A 174 13.34 -0.61 -11.40
N ASN A 175 13.50 -0.39 -12.71
CA ASN A 175 14.29 -1.25 -13.57
C ASN A 175 15.78 -1.19 -13.23
N LEU A 176 16.31 -0.01 -12.92
CA LEU A 176 17.70 0.17 -12.52
C LEU A 176 17.99 -0.47 -11.16
N ALA A 177 17.06 -0.37 -10.21
CA ALA A 177 17.17 -1.03 -8.91
C ALA A 177 17.26 -2.56 -9.07
N GLY A 178 16.53 -3.13 -10.03
CA GLY A 178 16.68 -4.53 -10.46
C GLY A 178 16.46 -5.60 -9.37
N THR A 179 15.82 -5.25 -8.26
CA THR A 179 15.57 -6.16 -7.14
C THR A 179 14.27 -6.95 -7.35
N ARG A 180 14.09 -8.04 -6.59
CA ARG A 180 12.81 -8.77 -6.59
C ARG A 180 11.64 -7.86 -6.18
N THR A 181 11.88 -6.96 -5.23
CA THR A 181 10.89 -6.00 -4.71
C THR A 181 10.55 -4.98 -5.79
N SER A 182 11.54 -4.38 -6.47
CA SER A 182 11.30 -3.39 -7.51
C SER A 182 10.54 -3.96 -8.71
N HIS A 183 10.85 -5.19 -9.13
CA HIS A 183 10.08 -5.87 -10.18
C HIS A 183 8.62 -6.12 -9.78
N ARG A 184 8.36 -6.47 -8.51
CA ARG A 184 6.99 -6.70 -8.02
C ARG A 184 6.21 -5.39 -7.90
N VAL A 185 6.81 -4.35 -7.36
CA VAL A 185 6.23 -2.99 -7.28
C VAL A 185 5.92 -2.47 -8.68
N GLY A 186 6.88 -2.57 -9.61
CA GLY A 186 6.68 -2.16 -11.00
C GLY A 186 5.54 -2.91 -11.69
N ARG A 187 5.48 -4.25 -11.56
CA ARG A 187 4.37 -5.03 -12.13
C ARG A 187 3.02 -4.66 -11.51
N LEU A 188 2.97 -4.41 -10.20
CA LEU A 188 1.75 -3.98 -9.54
C LEU A 188 1.27 -2.63 -10.10
N PHE A 189 2.16 -1.64 -10.15
CA PHE A 189 1.83 -0.28 -10.59
C PHE A 189 1.47 -0.21 -12.08
N PHE A 190 2.34 -0.74 -12.96
CA PHE A 190 2.24 -0.54 -14.41
C PHE A 190 1.37 -1.57 -15.13
N ASN A 191 1.24 -2.79 -14.60
CA ASN A 191 0.55 -3.88 -15.31
C ASN A 191 -0.76 -4.29 -14.64
N PHE A 192 -0.80 -4.38 -13.31
CA PHE A 192 -2.00 -4.81 -12.59
C PHE A 192 -2.97 -3.65 -12.36
N LEU A 193 -2.49 -2.56 -11.73
CA LEU A 193 -3.30 -1.37 -11.49
C LEU A 193 -3.47 -0.51 -12.74
N GLN A 194 -2.51 -0.60 -13.68
CA GLN A 194 -2.48 0.20 -14.90
C GLN A 194 -2.66 1.69 -14.60
N MET A 195 -1.92 2.19 -13.62
CA MET A 195 -1.98 3.58 -13.17
C MET A 195 -1.79 4.52 -14.35
N GLN A 196 -2.70 5.49 -14.47
CA GLN A 196 -2.68 6.48 -15.55
C GLN A 196 -2.04 7.76 -15.06
N CYS A 197 -1.11 8.28 -15.87
CA CYS A 197 -0.54 9.61 -15.69
C CYS A 197 -1.26 10.67 -16.53
N PHE A 198 -0.92 11.94 -16.32
CA PHE A 198 -1.34 13.06 -17.16
C PHE A 198 -0.13 13.81 -17.72
N ARG A 199 -0.32 14.48 -18.86
CA ARG A 199 0.66 15.41 -19.45
C ARG A 199 -0.04 16.32 -20.44
N GLN A 200 0.58 17.44 -20.75
CA GLN A 200 0.17 18.24 -21.91
C GLN A 200 0.66 17.55 -23.20
N ASP A 201 -0.25 17.33 -24.14
CA ASP A 201 0.04 16.70 -25.43
C ASP A 201 -0.97 17.15 -26.50
N TYR A 202 -0.71 16.82 -27.75
CA TYR A 202 -1.66 17.01 -28.84
C TYR A 202 -2.90 16.12 -28.66
N PRO A 203 -4.06 16.52 -29.20
CA PRO A 203 -5.27 15.70 -29.15
C PRO A 203 -5.02 14.30 -29.70
N VAL A 204 -5.35 13.29 -28.91
CA VAL A 204 -5.23 11.88 -29.32
C VAL A 204 -6.25 11.60 -30.41
N THR A 205 -5.80 11.33 -31.63
CA THR A 205 -6.68 11.04 -32.78
C THR A 205 -6.94 9.56 -33.00
N GLY A 206 -6.21 8.68 -32.32
CA GLY A 206 -6.40 7.23 -32.40
C GLY A 206 -5.38 6.44 -31.58
N CYS A 207 -5.72 5.20 -31.25
CA CYS A 207 -4.84 4.26 -30.56
C CYS A 207 -4.36 3.19 -31.56
N LYS A 208 -3.04 3.05 -31.74
CA LYS A 208 -2.46 1.98 -32.58
C LYS A 208 -2.24 0.68 -31.80
N ARG A 209 -1.91 0.79 -30.52
CA ARG A 209 -1.66 -0.34 -29.62
C ARG A 209 -1.84 0.12 -28.17
N TYR A 210 -2.54 -0.67 -27.38
CA TYR A 210 -2.62 -0.46 -25.94
C TYR A 210 -1.33 -0.95 -25.27
N LYS A 211 -0.85 -0.22 -24.26
CA LYS A 211 0.20 -0.71 -23.36
C LYS A 211 -0.49 -1.73 -22.44
N GLY A 212 0.03 -2.96 -22.39
CA GLY A 212 -0.46 -4.05 -21.54
C GLY A 212 0.56 -4.42 -20.47
#